data_AF-A0A952VBD6-F1
#
_entry.id   AF-A0A952VBD6-F1
#
_cell.length_a   1.000
_cell.length_b   1.000
_cell.length_c   1.000
_cell.angle_alpha   90.00
_cell.angle_beta   90.00
_cell.angle_gamma   90.00
#
_symmetry.space_group_name_H-M   'P 1'
#
loop_
_entity.id
_entity.type
_entity.pdbx_description
1 polymer ?
#
loop_
_entity_poly.entity_id
_entity_poly.type
_entity_poly.pdbx_seq_one_letter_code
_entity_poly.pdbx_strand_id
1 'polypeptide(L)'
;MNRQELRKKLDELGVDRAHYSLDGDRSVVGIVLYDSYGTWTIFDVDERGNSNGETTFTSEEEACHYIYKIFEEEVRTFGPTA
;
A
#
# COMPACT_ATOMS: atom_id res chain seq x y z
N MET A 1 -1.18 -11.01 7.68
CA MET A 1 -2.40 -10.17 7.56
C MET A 1 -2.92 -10.19 6.14
N ASN A 2 -4.21 -10.06 5.89
CA ASN A 2 -4.80 -9.91 4.55
C ASN A 2 -5.13 -8.44 4.22
N ARG A 3 -5.60 -8.17 2.98
CA ARG A 3 -5.96 -6.82 2.52
C ARG A 3 -7.05 -6.14 3.38
N GLN A 4 -8.03 -6.89 3.87
CA GLN A 4 -9.11 -6.33 4.69
C GLN A 4 -8.59 -5.93 6.08
N GLU A 5 -7.74 -6.77 6.67
CA GLU A 5 -7.07 -6.46 7.93
C GLU A 5 -6.13 -5.26 7.78
N LEU A 6 -5.38 -5.19 6.67
CA LEU A 6 -4.53 -4.05 6.35
C LEU A 6 -5.36 -2.77 6.23
N ARG A 7 -6.46 -2.78 5.48
CA ARG A 7 -7.37 -1.63 5.34
C ARG A 7 -7.78 -1.08 6.70
N LYS A 8 -8.24 -1.96 7.59
CA LYS A 8 -8.66 -1.59 8.94
C LYS A 8 -7.52 -0.97 9.74
N LYS A 9 -6.32 -1.55 9.68
CA LYS A 9 -5.15 -1.01 10.36
C LYS A 9 -4.75 0.37 9.83
N LEU A 10 -4.76 0.56 8.51
CA LEU A 10 -4.45 1.86 7.91
C LEU A 10 -5.48 2.94 8.30
N ASP A 11 -6.76 2.57 8.36
CA ASP A 11 -7.81 3.47 8.88
C ASP A 11 -7.55 3.83 10.36
N GLU A 12 -7.16 2.86 11.20
CA GLU A 12 -6.80 3.09 12.61
C GLU A 12 -5.52 3.94 12.79
N LEU A 13 -4.57 3.86 11.85
CA LEU A 13 -3.38 4.72 11.80
C LEU A 13 -3.69 6.13 11.31
N GLY A 14 -4.88 6.37 10.75
CA GLY A 14 -5.25 7.64 10.14
C GLY A 14 -4.54 7.90 8.81
N VAL A 15 -4.42 6.87 7.97
CA VAL A 15 -3.90 7.00 6.59
C VAL A 15 -5.06 7.24 5.63
N ASP A 16 -5.01 8.32 4.85
CA ASP A 16 -6.03 8.59 3.83
C ASP A 16 -6.02 7.50 2.74
N ARG A 17 -7.22 6.99 2.44
CA ARG A 17 -7.45 5.98 1.40
C ARG A 17 -7.13 6.49 0.00
N ALA A 18 -7.03 7.80 -0.21
CA ALA A 18 -6.57 8.39 -1.46
C ALA A 18 -5.10 8.09 -1.79
N HIS A 19 -4.28 7.78 -0.77
CA HIS A 19 -2.84 7.53 -0.92
C HIS A 19 -2.47 6.08 -1.22
N TYR A 20 -3.44 5.17 -1.31
CA TYR A 20 -3.14 3.78 -1.61
C TYR A 20 -4.28 2.99 -2.25
N SER A 21 -3.91 1.94 -2.95
CA SER A 21 -4.82 0.96 -3.54
C SER A 21 -4.42 -0.45 -3.13
N LEU A 22 -5.35 -1.20 -2.52
CA LEU A 22 -5.12 -2.61 -2.15
C LEU A 22 -5.67 -3.60 -3.18
N ASP A 23 -6.34 -3.09 -4.22
CA ASP A 23 -7.08 -3.87 -5.21
C ASP A 23 -6.51 -3.73 -6.62
N GLY A 24 -5.30 -3.16 -6.75
CA GLY A 24 -4.61 -2.98 -8.02
C GLY A 24 -5.05 -1.79 -8.85
N ASP A 25 -5.92 -0.91 -8.33
CA ASP A 25 -6.26 0.35 -8.99
C ASP A 25 -5.03 1.26 -9.07
N ARG A 26 -4.64 1.62 -10.29
CA ARG A 26 -3.49 2.47 -10.62
C ARG A 26 -3.86 3.94 -10.82
N SER A 27 -5.12 4.30 -10.62
CA SER A 27 -5.59 5.70 -10.73
C SER A 27 -5.26 6.54 -9.49
N VAL A 28 -4.84 5.91 -8.40
CA VAL A 28 -4.37 6.58 -7.18
C VAL A 28 -2.96 7.15 -7.37
N VAL A 29 -2.65 8.19 -6.59
CA VAL A 29 -1.26 8.67 -6.40
C VAL A 29 -0.79 8.12 -5.06
N GLY A 30 0.23 7.26 -5.08
CA GLY A 30 0.76 6.57 -3.91
C GLY A 30 0.87 5.05 -4.08
N ILE A 31 0.80 4.31 -2.97
CA ILE A 31 1.17 2.89 -2.93
C ILE A 31 0.06 2.00 -3.50
N VAL A 32 0.41 1.16 -4.47
CA VAL A 32 -0.50 0.18 -5.08
C VAL A 32 -0.02 -1.23 -4.78
N LEU A 33 -0.92 -2.06 -4.25
CA LEU A 33 -0.79 -3.51 -4.20
C LEU A 33 -1.50 -4.11 -5.42
N TYR A 34 -0.75 -4.86 -6.22
CA TYR A 34 -1.22 -5.51 -7.43
C TYR A 34 -1.00 -7.03 -7.33
N ASP A 35 -2.07 -7.82 -7.47
CA ASP A 35 -1.96 -9.27 -7.59
C ASP A 35 -1.88 -9.69 -9.06
N SER A 36 -0.91 -10.53 -9.37
CA SER A 36 -0.79 -11.21 -10.65
C SER A 36 -0.61 -12.71 -10.42
N TYR A 37 -1.73 -13.43 -10.35
CA TYR A 37 -1.76 -14.89 -10.25
C TYR A 37 -0.96 -15.43 -9.05
N GLY A 38 -1.08 -14.78 -7.89
CA GLY A 38 -0.39 -15.18 -6.65
C GLY A 38 1.01 -14.58 -6.49
N THR A 39 1.44 -13.72 -7.42
CA THR A 39 2.58 -12.82 -7.22
C THR A 39 2.04 -11.44 -6.82
N TRP A 40 2.46 -10.96 -5.66
CA TRP A 40 2.02 -9.69 -5.10
C TRP A 40 3.07 -8.63 -5.34
N THR A 41 2.76 -7.67 -6.19
CA THR A 41 3.67 -6.57 -6.54
C THR A 41 3.21 -5.29 -5.86
N ILE A 42 4.14 -4.59 -5.24
CA ILE A 42 3.92 -3.29 -4.60
C ILE A 42 4.75 -2.26 -5.36
N PHE A 43 4.13 -1.14 -5.73
CA PHE A 43 4.81 -0.01 -6.37
C PHE A 43 4.14 1.30 -5.97
N ASP A 44 4.89 2.38 -6.03
CA ASP A 44 4.39 3.74 -5.84
C ASP A 44 4.01 4.35 -7.19
N VAL A 45 2.86 5.02 -7.25
CA VAL A 45 2.39 5.74 -8.45
C VAL A 45 2.56 7.23 -8.24
N ASP A 46 3.36 7.88 -9.10
CA ASP A 46 3.56 9.32 -9.06
C ASP A 46 2.40 10.11 -9.70
N GLU A 47 2.43 11.43 -9.54
CA GLU A 47 1.43 12.37 -10.11
C GLU A 47 1.30 12.33 -11.64
N ARG A 48 2.25 11.71 -12.33
CA ARG A 48 2.29 11.54 -13.79
C ARG A 48 1.83 10.13 -14.21
N GLY A 49 1.49 9.27 -13.24
CA GLY A 49 1.07 7.89 -13.45
C GLY A 49 2.23 6.91 -13.64
N ASN A 50 3.48 7.30 -13.38
CA ASN A 50 4.61 6.37 -13.47
C ASN A 50 4.70 5.52 -12.20
N SER A 51 5.05 4.25 -12.37
CA SER A 51 5.30 3.33 -11.25
C SER A 51 6.78 3.35 -10.85
N ASN A 52 7.05 3.47 -9.55
CA ASN A 52 8.38 3.51 -8.94
C ASN A 52 8.51 2.46 -7.84
N GLY A 53 9.74 2.06 -7.51
CA GLY A 53 10.04 1.28 -6.30
C GLY A 53 9.40 -0.11 -6.24
N GLU A 54 9.33 -0.81 -7.36
CA GLU A 54 8.68 -2.12 -7.44
C GLU A 54 9.31 -3.16 -6.50
N THR A 55 8.47 -3.78 -5.66
CA THR A 55 8.85 -4.88 -4.77
C THR A 55 7.83 -6.01 -4.88
N THR A 56 8.30 -7.25 -5.02
CA THR A 56 7.44 -8.43 -5.24
C THR A 56 7.50 -9.42 -4.08
N PHE A 57 6.37 -10.03 -3.77
CA PHE A 57 6.20 -11.05 -2.74
C PHE A 57 5.42 -12.25 -3.29
N THR A 58 5.62 -13.43 -2.69
CA THR A 58 4.90 -14.66 -3.06
C THR A 58 3.68 -14.93 -2.18
N SER A 59 3.40 -14.04 -1.22
CA SER A 59 2.31 -14.16 -0.26
C SER A 59 1.60 -12.81 -0.05
N GLU A 60 0.27 -12.84 -0.02
CA GLU A 60 -0.56 -11.68 0.34
C GLU A 60 -0.16 -11.13 1.70
N GLU A 61 0.16 -12.05 2.62
CA GLU A 61 0.52 -11.73 3.98
C GLU A 61 1.78 -10.88 4.07
N GLU A 62 2.85 -11.31 3.39
CA GLU A 62 4.11 -10.58 3.38
C GLU A 62 3.96 -9.21 2.73
N ALA A 63 3.26 -9.15 1.60
CA ALA A 63 2.99 -7.91 0.90
C ALA A 63 2.20 -6.93 1.78
N CYS A 64 1.13 -7.38 2.44
CA CYS A 64 0.34 -6.53 3.32
C CYS A 64 1.14 -6.07 4.55
N HIS A 65 1.98 -6.94 5.13
CA HIS A 65 2.88 -6.55 6.22
C HIS A 65 3.90 -5.50 5.80
N TYR A 66 4.40 -5.58 4.57
CA TYR A 66 5.32 -4.60 4.03
C TYR A 66 4.67 -3.22 3.88
N ILE A 67 3.46 -3.14 3.28
CA ILE A 67 2.72 -1.88 3.16
C ILE A 67 2.43 -1.25 4.52
N TYR A 68 1.98 -2.07 5.49
CA TYR A 68 1.71 -1.57 6.83
C TYR A 68 2.94 -0.90 7.46
N LYS A 69 4.13 -1.51 7.31
CA LYS A 69 5.37 -0.92 7.84
C LYS A 69 5.72 0.40 7.19
N ILE A 70 5.53 0.54 5.87
CA ILE A 70 5.78 1.82 5.17
C ILE A 70 4.92 2.92 5.79
N PHE A 71 3.61 2.71 5.87
CA PHE A 71 2.71 3.71 6.43
C PHE A 71 2.88 3.93 7.93
N GLU A 72 3.22 2.90 8.70
CA GLU A 72 3.54 3.05 10.12
C GLU A 72 4.78 3.94 10.33
N GLU A 73 5.82 3.77 9.50
CA GLU A 73 7.01 4.62 9.51
C GLU A 73 6.72 6.05 9.04
N GLU A 74 5.90 6.22 8.01
CA GLU A 74 5.47 7.53 7.52
C GLU A 74 4.64 8.29 8.58
N VAL A 75 3.61 7.66 9.14
CA VAL A 75 2.77 8.27 10.18
C VAL A 75 3.60 8.58 11.43
N ARG A 76 4.56 7.73 11.79
CA ARG A 76 5.48 8.00 12.90
C ARG A 76 6.38 9.21 12.63
N THR A 77 6.75 9.46 11.38
CA THR A 77 7.68 10.53 10.98
C THR A 77 6.97 11.86 10.74
N PHE A 78 5.80 11.83 10.09
CA PHE A 78 5.09 13.00 9.59
C PHE A 78 3.73 13.24 10.25
N GLY A 79 3.20 12.26 10.98
CA GLY A 79 1.85 12.28 11.54
C GLY A 79 0.80 11.66 10.60
N PRO A 80 -0.46 11.51 11.07
CA PRO A 80 -1.56 10.98 10.26
C PRO A 80 -1.90 11.88 9.06
N THR A 81 -2.42 11.27 7.99
CA THR A 81 -2.75 11.96 6.73
C THR A 81 -4.26 12.05 6.45
N ALA A 82 -5.10 11.34 7.21
CA ALA A 82 -6.56 11.34 7.13
C ALA A 82 -7.24 12.47 7.91
#